data_AF-A0A1A8U2V9-F1
#
_entry.id   AF-A0A1A8U2V9-F1
#
_cell.length_a   1.000
_cell.length_b   1.000
_cell.length_c   1.000
_cell.angle_alpha   90.00
_cell.angle_beta   90.00
_cell.angle_gamma   90.00
#
_symmetry.space_group_name_H-M   'P 1'
#
loop_
_entity.id
_entity.type
_entity.pdbx_description
1 polymer ?
#
loop_
_entity_poly.entity_id
_entity_poly.type
_entity_poly.pdbx_seq_one_letter_code
_entity_poly.pdbx_strand_id
1 'polypeptide(L)'
;MGRHFGDLAKIRHIVTYSLSPFEQRAFTNFFSKGIPNVWRRFSGSFFKVAPPLVLTYLIYTWGNSVHEQSMRKNPADYANDE
;
A
#
# COMPACT_ATOMS: atom_id res chain seq x y z
N MET A 1 -32.87 -13.17 -12.75
CA MET A 1 -31.74 -14.06 -12.41
C MET A 1 -30.97 -13.46 -11.25
N GLY A 2 -31.26 -13.90 -10.03
CA GLY A 2 -30.37 -13.83 -8.87
C GLY A 2 -29.76 -12.50 -8.48
N ARG A 3 -30.59 -11.49 -8.20
CA ARG A 3 -30.14 -10.19 -7.66
C ARG A 3 -30.65 -9.87 -6.26
N HIS A 4 -31.47 -10.75 -5.67
CA HIS A 4 -32.13 -10.51 -4.39
C HIS A 4 -32.06 -11.73 -3.49
N PHE A 5 -32.13 -11.48 -2.18
CA PHE A 5 -32.24 -12.53 -1.17
C PHE A 5 -33.43 -13.46 -1.51
N GLY A 6 -33.18 -14.77 -1.50
CA GLY A 6 -34.14 -15.80 -1.91
C GLY A 6 -33.86 -16.43 -3.29
N ASP A 7 -33.18 -15.74 -4.22
CA ASP A 7 -32.83 -16.24 -5.57
C ASP A 7 -31.31 -16.17 -5.85
N LEU A 8 -30.47 -16.06 -4.82
CA LEU A 8 -29.03 -15.82 -5.01
C LEU A 8 -28.27 -17.05 -5.52
N ALA A 9 -28.42 -18.18 -4.82
CA ALA A 9 -27.67 -19.39 -5.10
C ALA A 9 -28.38 -20.62 -4.50
N LYS A 10 -28.13 -21.79 -5.09
CA LYS A 10 -28.56 -23.07 -4.55
C LYS A 10 -27.45 -23.67 -3.67
N ILE A 11 -27.59 -23.55 -2.36
CA ILE A 11 -26.65 -24.06 -1.35
C ILE A 11 -27.35 -25.15 -0.54
N ARG A 12 -26.65 -26.24 -0.20
CA ARG A 12 -27.21 -27.34 0.61
C ARG A 12 -26.24 -27.74 1.72
N HIS A 13 -26.78 -28.09 2.89
CA HIS A 13 -26.05 -28.69 4.02
C HIS A 13 -24.89 -27.84 4.60
N ILE A 14 -25.08 -26.53 4.78
CA ILE A 14 -24.13 -25.66 5.51
C ILE A 14 -24.80 -25.20 6.81
N VAL A 15 -24.14 -25.44 7.95
CA VAL A 15 -24.57 -24.97 9.27
C VAL A 15 -23.57 -23.92 9.77
N THR A 16 -24.07 -22.75 10.16
CA THR A 16 -23.25 -21.63 10.66
C THR A 16 -23.70 -21.24 12.06
N TYR A 17 -22.75 -20.99 12.95
CA TYR A 17 -23.01 -20.58 14.33
C TYR A 17 -22.55 -19.13 14.54
N SER A 18 -23.33 -18.37 15.31
CA SER A 18 -23.06 -16.97 15.65
C SER A 18 -23.43 -16.71 17.10
N LEU A 19 -22.70 -15.83 17.77
CA LEU A 19 -23.03 -15.32 19.11
C LEU A 19 -23.64 -13.93 19.02
N SER A 20 -24.52 -13.58 19.97
CA SER A 20 -25.08 -12.22 20.06
C SER A 20 -23.95 -11.18 20.23
N PRO A 21 -24.03 -9.99 19.59
CA PRO A 21 -23.01 -8.95 19.74
C PRO A 21 -22.78 -8.52 21.19
N PHE A 22 -23.81 -8.57 22.03
CA PHE A 22 -23.74 -8.22 23.45
C PHE A 22 -23.00 -9.27 24.30
N GLU A 23 -22.81 -10.47 23.76
CA GLU A 23 -22.05 -11.57 24.38
C GLU A 23 -20.58 -11.59 23.92
N GLN A 24 -20.23 -10.75 22.94
CA GLN A 24 -18.89 -10.69 22.35
C GLN A 24 -18.14 -9.42 22.77
N ARG A 25 -16.81 -9.48 22.76
CA ARG A 25 -15.97 -8.29 22.94
C ARG A 25 -15.69 -7.66 21.58
N ALA A 26 -15.96 -6.36 21.45
CA ALA A 26 -15.76 -5.62 20.20
C ALA A 26 -14.32 -5.70 19.65
N PHE A 27 -13.31 -5.68 20.53
CA PHE A 27 -11.89 -5.75 20.16
C PHE A 27 -11.20 -6.94 20.82
N THR A 28 -11.51 -8.15 20.35
CA THR A 28 -10.88 -9.38 20.84
C THR A 28 -9.49 -9.57 20.22
N ASN A 29 -8.50 -10.04 21.02
CA ASN A 29 -7.17 -10.44 20.55
C ASN A 29 -6.41 -9.36 19.74
N PHE A 30 -6.60 -8.08 20.06
CA PHE A 30 -6.03 -6.98 19.30
C PHE A 30 -4.50 -7.07 19.17
N PHE A 31 -3.80 -7.24 20.30
CA PHE A 31 -2.34 -7.34 20.30
C PHE A 31 -1.84 -8.74 19.90
N SER A 32 -2.50 -9.80 20.38
CA SER A 32 -2.04 -11.19 20.18
C SER A 32 -2.30 -11.72 18.77
N LYS A 33 -3.34 -11.25 18.08
CA LYS A 33 -3.71 -11.69 16.72
C LYS A 33 -3.85 -10.55 15.73
N GLY A 34 -4.35 -9.39 16.16
CA GLY A 34 -4.53 -8.23 15.27
C GLY A 34 -3.21 -7.74 14.68
N ILE A 35 -2.27 -7.32 15.53
CA ILE A 35 -0.96 -6.80 15.11
C ILE A 35 -0.17 -7.82 14.26
N PRO A 36 -0.01 -9.10 14.67
CA PRO A 36 0.69 -10.08 13.83
C PRO A 36 0.04 -10.29 12.45
N ASN A 37 -1.29 -10.25 12.37
CA ASN A 37 -1.98 -10.35 11.08
C ASN A 37 -1.79 -9.10 10.21
N VAL A 38 -1.77 -7.90 10.80
CA VAL A 38 -1.46 -6.67 10.07
C VAL A 38 -0.03 -6.75 9.51
N TRP A 39 0.94 -7.16 10.33
CA TRP A 39 2.31 -7.34 9.89
C TRP A 39 2.44 -8.36 8.74
N ARG A 40 1.78 -9.52 8.87
CA ARG A 40 1.73 -10.55 7.82
C ARG A 40 1.13 -10.01 6.52
N ARG A 41 0.08 -9.19 6.60
CA ARG A 41 -0.55 -8.57 5.42
C ARG A 41 0.37 -7.52 4.77
N PHE A 42 1.03 -6.71 5.58
CA PHE A 42 2.00 -5.71 5.14
C PHE A 42 3.18 -6.36 4.43
N SER A 43 3.81 -7.37 5.05
CA SER A 43 4.97 -8.04 4.46
C SER A 43 4.63 -8.74 3.14
N GLY A 44 3.43 -9.30 3.02
CA GLY A 44 2.96 -9.95 1.79
C GLY A 44 2.73 -9.00 0.60
N SER A 45 2.52 -7.70 0.84
CA SER A 45 2.36 -6.69 -0.22
C SER A 45 3.57 -5.78 -0.38
N PHE A 46 4.44 -5.68 0.63
CA PHE A 46 5.55 -4.72 0.66
C PHE A 46 6.41 -4.76 -0.60
N PHE A 47 6.89 -5.93 -1.01
CA PHE A 47 7.75 -6.05 -2.20
C PHE A 47 7.02 -5.88 -3.53
N LYS A 48 5.69 -5.84 -3.54
CA LYS A 48 4.91 -5.53 -4.75
C LYS A 48 4.73 -4.02 -4.92
N VAL A 49 4.67 -3.28 -3.81
CA VAL A 49 4.32 -1.85 -3.79
C VAL A 49 5.55 -0.96 -3.58
N ALA A 50 6.46 -1.34 -2.68
CA ALA A 50 7.60 -0.51 -2.30
C ALA A 50 8.61 -0.29 -3.44
N PRO A 51 9.02 -1.29 -4.24
CA PRO A 51 10.03 -1.09 -5.27
C PRO A 51 9.69 0.01 -6.31
N PRO A 52 8.51 0.03 -6.96
CA PRO A 52 8.19 1.09 -7.91
C PRO A 52 8.06 2.48 -7.25
N LEU A 53 7.63 2.55 -5.98
CA LEU A 53 7.57 3.82 -5.25
C LEU A 53 8.98 4.36 -4.96
N VAL A 54 9.89 3.50 -4.49
CA VAL A 54 11.28 3.88 -4.23
C VAL A 54 11.96 4.32 -5.52
N LEU A 55 11.77 3.58 -6.62
CA LEU A 55 12.36 3.93 -7.92
C LEU A 55 11.86 5.30 -8.40
N THR A 56 10.56 5.54 -8.32
CA THR A 56 9.97 6.84 -8.69
C THR A 56 10.54 7.97 -7.85
N TYR A 57 10.70 7.75 -6.53
CA TYR A 57 11.27 8.75 -5.64
C TYR A 57 12.72 9.07 -6.00
N LEU A 58 13.55 8.06 -6.33
CA LEU A 58 14.94 8.26 -6.75
C LEU A 58 15.03 9.04 -8.08
N ILE A 59 14.17 8.74 -9.05
CA ILE A 59 14.14 9.48 -10.32
C ILE A 59 13.75 10.93 -10.08
N TYR A 60 12.76 11.17 -9.21
CA TYR A 60 12.31 12.51 -8.86
C TYR A 60 13.43 13.34 -8.20
N THR A 61 14.12 12.78 -7.21
CA THR A 61 15.21 13.50 -6.51
C THR A 61 16.39 13.76 -7.43
N TRP A 62 16.78 12.78 -8.24
CA TRP A 62 17.83 12.94 -9.24
C TRP A 62 17.48 14.01 -10.27
N GLY A 63 16.27 13.96 -10.84
CA GLY A 63 15.82 14.91 -11.86
C GLY A 63 15.84 16.35 -11.36
N ASN A 64 15.37 16.58 -10.13
CA ASN A 64 15.43 17.90 -9.51
C ASN A 64 16.86 18.37 -9.26
N SER A 65 17.75 17.50 -8.78
CA SER A 65 19.15 17.85 -8.52
C SER A 65 19.90 18.20 -9.80
N VAL A 66 19.73 17.41 -10.87
CA VAL A 66 20.34 17.67 -12.18
C VAL A 66 19.77 18.95 -12.78
N HIS A 67 18.46 19.18 -12.67
CA HIS A 67 17.85 20.40 -13.17
C HIS A 67 18.44 21.63 -12.47
N GLU A 68 18.53 21.62 -11.13
CA GLU A 68 19.14 22.71 -10.38
C GLU A 68 20.61 22.95 -10.76
N GLN A 69 21.40 21.88 -10.95
CA GLN A 69 22.78 21.99 -11.40
C GLN A 69 22.89 22.57 -12.81
N SER A 70 22.00 22.16 -13.72
CA SER A 70 22.00 22.63 -15.11
C SER A 70 21.64 24.11 -15.25
N MET A 71 20.91 24.66 -14.28
CA MET A 71 20.58 26.09 -14.24
C MET A 71 21.74 26.95 -13.71
N ARG A 72 22.79 26.36 -13.13
CA ARG A 72 23.97 27.09 -12.68
C ARG A 72 24.89 27.35 -13.87
N LYS A 73 25.38 28.58 -13.96
CA LYS A 73 26.39 28.95 -14.97
C LYS A 73 27.67 28.14 -14.74
N ASN A 74 28.25 27.60 -15.81
CA ASN A 74 29.55 26.93 -15.75
C ASN A 74 30.67 27.98 -15.92
N PRO A 75 31.52 28.21 -14.92
CA PRO A 75 32.60 29.20 -15.02
C PRO A 75 33.60 28.90 -16.15
N ALA A 76 33.76 27.63 -16.52
CA ALA A 76 34.68 27.23 -17.59
C ALA A 76 34.24 27.71 -18.98
N ASP A 77 32.94 27.99 -19.18
CA ASP A 77 32.42 28.47 -20.47
C ASP A 77 32.84 29.92 -20.76
N TYR A 78 33.22 30.69 -19.74
CA TYR A 78 33.61 32.10 -19.84
C TYR A 78 35.12 32.31 -19.66
N ALA A 79 35.91 31.24 -19.56
CA ALA A 79 37.33 31.33 -19.24
C ALA A 79 38.22 31.86 -20.39
N ASN A 80 37.74 31.76 -21.63
CA ASN A 80 38.43 32.21 -22.85
C ASN A 80 37.60 33.21 -23.67
N ASP A 81 36.59 33.84 -23.06
CA ASP A 81 35.81 34.90 -23.69
C ASP A 81 36.56 36.22 -23.47
N GLU A 82 37.06 36.85 -24.55
CA GLU A 82 37.72 38.17 -24.56
C GLU A 82 36.71 39.32 -24.61
#